data_AF-A0A2P6PQ63-F1
#
_entry.id   AF-A0A2P6PQ63-F1
#
_cell.length_a   1.000
_cell.length_b   1.000
_cell.length_c   1.000
_cell.angle_alpha   90.00
_cell.angle_beta   90.00
_cell.angle_gamma   90.00
#
_symmetry.space_group_name_H-M   'P 1'
#
loop_
_entity.id
_entity.type
_entity.pdbx_description
1 polymer ?
#
loop_
_entity_poly.entity_id
_entity_poly.type
_entity_poly.pdbx_seq_one_letter_code
_entity_poly.pdbx_strand_id
1 'polypeptide(L)'
;MEVGLVGLLRTAWIASILPTLLASVPCSGLNSFYERLMVFAKRGKIMQSSSQKFSVPQKFFSYFYIAAIVWTTLLLVTTWMYACNVVPFENHSTGGSHIISVWRSVFLLLLMEVQVLRRLFETLYVFNYSSSARMHILGYLTSYIFYTVAPLSLCCNHALEVYKFSLNGVADFLFKGNTSMLEYDRLEFMSPLLKLGWLQWTGAAIFFWGWIYQRNCHKILGSLRKNREQNDAYMIPYGDWFEIVSSPHYLAEIVSLFLPLHA
;
A
#
# COMPACT_ATOMS: atom_id res chain seq x y z
N MET A 1 4.94 18.96 -17.24
CA MET A 1 5.50 17.59 -17.04
C MET A 1 4.76 16.82 -15.94
N GLU A 2 4.36 17.47 -14.84
CA GLU A 2 3.54 16.87 -13.76
C GLU A 2 2.20 16.29 -14.21
N VAL A 3 1.52 16.99 -15.13
CA VAL A 3 0.27 16.49 -15.77
C VAL A 3 0.49 15.13 -16.45
N GLY A 4 1.71 14.85 -16.92
CA GLY A 4 2.09 13.58 -17.55
C GLY A 4 2.15 12.44 -16.53
N LEU A 5 2.85 12.61 -15.41
CA LEU A 5 2.98 11.54 -14.41
C LEU A 5 1.64 11.19 -13.76
N VAL A 6 0.88 12.20 -13.35
CA VAL A 6 -0.45 12.01 -12.75
C VAL A 6 -1.41 11.35 -13.75
N GLY A 7 -1.38 11.79 -15.01
CA GLY A 7 -2.16 11.19 -16.09
C GLY A 7 -1.82 9.72 -16.30
N LEU A 8 -0.52 9.40 -16.39
CA LEU A 8 -0.04 8.02 -16.56
C LEU A 8 -0.42 7.10 -15.40
N LEU A 9 -0.32 7.57 -14.16
CA LEU A 9 -0.72 6.78 -13.00
C LEU A 9 -2.23 6.52 -13.00
N ARG A 10 -3.04 7.54 -13.32
CA ARG A 10 -4.49 7.39 -13.43
C ARG A 10 -4.88 6.41 -14.53
N THR A 11 -4.28 6.50 -15.70
CA THR A 11 -4.56 5.57 -16.80
C THR A 11 -4.12 4.15 -16.45
N ALA A 12 -2.99 3.97 -15.77
CA ALA A 12 -2.53 2.66 -15.29
C ALA A 12 -3.53 2.04 -14.30
N TRP A 13 -4.04 2.81 -13.33
CA TRP A 13 -5.06 2.32 -12.40
C TRP A 13 -6.37 1.95 -13.09
N ILE A 14 -6.86 2.80 -14.00
CA ILE A 14 -8.08 2.52 -14.78
C ILE A 14 -7.89 1.24 -15.59
N ALA A 15 -6.76 1.11 -16.30
CA ALA A 15 -6.45 -0.07 -17.11
C ALA A 15 -6.33 -1.36 -16.27
N SER A 16 -5.91 -1.26 -15.01
CA SER A 16 -5.83 -2.41 -14.09
C SER A 16 -7.17 -2.78 -13.47
N ILE A 17 -8.01 -1.80 -13.14
CA ILE A 17 -9.27 -2.02 -12.42
C ILE A 17 -10.40 -2.42 -13.38
N LEU A 18 -10.49 -1.78 -14.55
CA LEU A 18 -11.57 -1.97 -15.50
C LEU A 18 -11.76 -3.44 -15.94
N PRO A 19 -10.70 -4.20 -16.29
CA PRO A 19 -10.83 -5.63 -16.60
C PRO A 19 -11.44 -6.43 -15.44
N THR A 20 -11.04 -6.13 -14.21
CA THR A 20 -11.53 -6.81 -13.01
C THR A 20 -13.00 -6.51 -12.76
N LEU A 21 -13.41 -5.25 -12.93
CA LEU A 21 -14.82 -4.85 -12.82
C LEU A 21 -15.67 -5.51 -13.91
N LEU A 22 -15.23 -5.50 -15.16
CA LEU A 22 -15.93 -6.15 -16.26
C LEU A 22 -16.11 -7.66 -16.01
N ALA A 23 -15.10 -8.32 -15.44
CA ALA A 23 -15.18 -9.74 -15.10
C ALA A 23 -16.13 -10.03 -13.94
N SER A 24 -16.38 -9.05 -13.05
CA SER A 24 -17.29 -9.20 -11.91
C SER A 24 -18.76 -9.05 -12.28
N VAL A 25 -19.08 -8.51 -13.47
CA VAL A 25 -20.46 -8.35 -13.93
C VAL A 25 -20.97 -9.69 -14.48
N PRO A 26 -22.02 -10.28 -13.89
CA PRO A 26 -22.59 -11.54 -14.36
C PRO A 26 -23.37 -11.32 -15.66
N CYS A 27 -22.67 -11.26 -16.79
CA CYS A 27 -23.24 -11.10 -18.13
C CYS A 27 -22.75 -12.24 -19.03
N SER A 28 -23.68 -12.89 -19.75
CA SER A 28 -23.39 -14.05 -20.59
C SER A 28 -22.33 -13.77 -21.68
N GLY A 29 -22.31 -12.56 -22.23
CA GLY A 29 -21.31 -12.13 -23.21
C GLY A 29 -19.89 -11.95 -22.65
N LEU A 30 -19.76 -11.78 -21.34
CA LEU A 30 -18.48 -11.60 -20.64
C LEU A 30 -17.96 -12.91 -20.03
N ASN A 31 -18.72 -14.01 -20.11
CA ASN A 31 -18.34 -15.27 -19.47
C ASN A 31 -17.02 -15.82 -20.02
N SER A 32 -16.79 -15.76 -21.33
CA SER A 32 -15.51 -16.15 -21.95
C SER A 32 -14.33 -15.27 -21.52
N PHE A 33 -14.59 -14.01 -21.16
CA PHE A 33 -13.58 -13.10 -20.64
C PHE A 33 -13.28 -13.39 -19.17
N TYR A 34 -14.33 -13.60 -18.35
CA TYR A 34 -14.23 -14.05 -16.97
C TYR A 34 -13.43 -15.36 -16.87
N GLU A 35 -13.73 -16.36 -17.70
CA GLU A 35 -13.01 -17.64 -17.72
C GLU A 35 -11.52 -17.46 -18.03
N ARG A 36 -11.18 -16.62 -19.01
CA ARG A 36 -9.78 -16.30 -19.34
C ARG A 36 -9.06 -15.58 -18.19
N LEU A 37 -9.71 -14.60 -17.57
CA LEU A 37 -9.14 -13.93 -16.39
C LEU A 37 -8.98 -14.88 -15.20
N MET A 38 -9.92 -15.79 -15.01
CA MET A 38 -9.84 -16.81 -13.96
C MET A 38 -8.67 -17.76 -14.17
N VAL A 39 -8.25 -18.06 -15.40
CA VAL A 39 -7.01 -18.82 -15.64
C VAL A 39 -5.79 -18.14 -15.01
N PHE A 40 -5.72 -16.81 -15.05
CA PHE A 40 -4.66 -16.03 -14.41
C PHE A 40 -4.83 -15.89 -12.89
N ALA A 41 -6.07 -15.87 -12.40
CA ALA A 41 -6.39 -15.71 -10.98
C ALA A 41 -6.36 -17.02 -10.17
N LYS A 42 -6.37 -18.19 -10.83
CA LYS A 42 -6.31 -19.50 -10.17
C LYS A 42 -5.08 -19.60 -9.25
N ARG A 43 -5.31 -19.97 -7.99
CA ARG A 43 -4.26 -20.23 -6.97
C ARG A 43 -4.43 -21.62 -6.34
N GLY A 44 -3.31 -22.18 -5.88
CA GLY A 44 -3.30 -23.38 -5.03
C GLY A 44 -3.94 -24.59 -5.70
N LYS A 45 -4.92 -25.21 -5.03
CA LYS A 45 -5.57 -26.48 -5.44
C LYS A 45 -6.36 -26.40 -6.76
N ILE A 46 -6.60 -25.21 -7.30
CA ILE A 46 -7.31 -24.98 -8.57
C ILE A 46 -6.31 -24.94 -9.76
N MET A 47 -5.00 -24.98 -9.48
CA MET A 47 -3.95 -24.94 -10.50
C MET A 47 -3.62 -26.37 -10.96
N GLN A 48 -3.84 -26.66 -12.25
CA GLN A 48 -3.48 -27.96 -12.85
C GLN A 48 -1.96 -28.19 -12.83
N SER A 49 -1.57 -29.46 -12.69
CA SER A 49 -0.19 -29.96 -12.55
C SER A 49 0.83 -29.38 -13.55
N SER A 50 0.43 -29.07 -14.78
CA SER A 50 1.33 -28.53 -15.83
C SER A 50 1.80 -27.09 -15.59
N SER A 51 1.16 -26.33 -14.69
CA SER A 51 1.44 -24.92 -14.41
C SER A 51 2.47 -24.69 -13.28
N GLN A 52 3.06 -25.76 -12.72
CA GLN A 52 4.09 -25.63 -11.68
C GLN A 52 5.37 -24.91 -12.13
N LYS A 53 5.64 -24.80 -13.45
CA LYS A 53 6.82 -24.09 -14.00
C LYS A 53 6.81 -22.58 -13.74
N PHE A 54 5.65 -21.94 -13.65
CA PHE A 54 5.51 -20.49 -13.46
C PHE A 54 5.04 -20.12 -12.05
N SER A 55 5.58 -20.83 -11.06
CA SER A 55 5.19 -20.66 -9.66
C SER A 55 6.38 -20.36 -8.76
N VAL A 56 6.14 -19.51 -7.77
CA VAL A 56 7.13 -19.04 -6.78
C VAL A 56 6.67 -19.47 -5.38
N PRO A 57 7.58 -19.83 -4.47
CA PRO A 57 7.22 -20.11 -3.07
C PRO A 57 6.53 -18.91 -2.42
N GLN A 58 5.44 -19.15 -1.70
CA GLN A 58 4.66 -18.07 -1.07
C GLN A 58 5.46 -17.30 0.00
N LYS A 59 6.51 -17.90 0.57
CA LYS A 59 7.46 -17.24 1.49
C LYS A 59 8.14 -16.02 0.86
N PHE A 60 8.22 -15.94 -0.47
CA PHE A 60 8.84 -14.81 -1.17
C PHE A 60 8.02 -13.53 -1.05
N PHE A 61 6.81 -13.60 -0.49
CA PHE A 61 6.04 -12.41 -0.13
C PHE A 61 6.82 -11.45 0.77
N SER A 62 7.66 -11.99 1.66
CA SER A 62 8.53 -11.19 2.52
C SER A 62 9.45 -10.26 1.73
N TYR A 63 10.04 -10.73 0.62
CA TYR A 63 10.97 -9.93 -0.18
C TYR A 63 10.32 -8.72 -0.82
N PHE A 64 9.13 -8.88 -1.42
CA PHE A 64 8.47 -7.71 -2.00
C PHE A 64 7.98 -6.73 -0.92
N TYR A 65 7.58 -7.21 0.26
CA TYR A 65 7.20 -6.32 1.37
C TYR A 65 8.40 -5.55 1.93
N ILE A 66 9.58 -6.17 2.00
CA ILE A 66 10.83 -5.49 2.36
C ILE A 66 11.15 -4.40 1.33
N ALA A 67 11.09 -4.73 0.04
CA ALA A 67 11.30 -3.75 -1.03
C ALA A 67 10.27 -2.61 -0.97
N ALA A 68 9.01 -2.93 -0.67
CA ALA A 68 7.95 -1.95 -0.48
C ALA A 68 8.26 -0.98 0.66
N ILE A 69 8.70 -1.48 1.83
CA ILE A 69 9.10 -0.65 2.99
C ILE A 69 10.23 0.29 2.62
N VAL A 70 11.28 -0.22 1.96
CA VAL A 70 12.40 0.62 1.53
C VAL A 70 11.92 1.73 0.59
N TRP A 71 11.05 1.40 -0.36
CA TRP A 71 10.49 2.36 -1.31
C TRP A 71 9.57 3.39 -0.64
N THR A 72 8.65 2.96 0.23
CA THR A 72 7.72 3.85 0.94
C THR A 72 8.46 4.75 1.92
N THR A 73 9.45 4.23 2.64
CA THR A 73 10.31 5.01 3.54
C THR A 73 11.11 6.06 2.77
N LEU A 74 11.67 5.71 1.61
CA LEU A 74 12.40 6.66 0.76
C LEU A 74 11.48 7.81 0.32
N LEU A 75 10.29 7.49 -0.19
CA LEU A 75 9.30 8.51 -0.59
C LEU A 75 8.84 9.35 0.60
N LEU A 76 8.60 8.72 1.76
CA LEU A 76 8.19 9.40 2.99
C LEU A 76 9.25 10.39 3.45
N VAL A 77 10.50 9.96 3.60
CA VAL A 77 11.60 10.81 4.08
C VAL A 77 11.86 11.96 3.11
N THR A 78 11.95 11.70 1.81
CA THR A 78 12.21 12.77 0.82
C THR A 78 11.07 13.79 0.76
N THR A 79 9.81 13.33 0.76
CA THR A 79 8.64 14.22 0.79
C THR A 79 8.54 14.99 2.10
N TRP A 80 8.89 14.36 3.23
CA TRP A 80 8.92 15.00 4.54
C TRP A 80 9.95 16.12 4.59
N MET A 81 11.18 15.83 4.15
CA MET A 81 12.26 16.81 4.09
C MET A 81 11.88 17.99 3.20
N TYR A 82 11.30 17.72 2.03
CA TYR A 82 10.76 18.76 1.16
C TYR A 82 9.69 19.58 1.89
N ALA A 83 8.70 18.94 2.53
CA ALA A 83 7.63 19.61 3.26
C ALA A 83 8.18 20.58 4.31
N CYS A 84 9.18 20.16 5.10
CA CYS A 84 9.81 21.00 6.12
C CYS A 84 10.55 22.21 5.53
N ASN A 85 11.18 22.06 4.36
CA ASN A 85 11.91 23.15 3.71
C ASN A 85 10.99 24.16 3.00
N VAL A 86 9.74 23.78 2.70
CA VAL A 86 8.75 24.68 2.10
C VAL A 86 8.07 25.57 3.17
N VAL A 87 8.02 25.14 4.44
CA VAL A 87 7.37 25.88 5.56
C VAL A 87 7.89 27.31 5.76
N PRO A 88 9.19 27.66 5.60
CA PRO A 88 9.66 29.01 5.87
C PRO A 88 9.41 30.06 4.77
N PHE A 89 8.90 29.70 3.58
CA PHE A 89 9.05 30.56 2.38
C PHE A 89 7.80 31.27 1.84
N GLU A 90 6.58 31.03 2.35
CA GLU A 90 5.37 31.65 1.77
C GLU A 90 4.49 32.39 2.79
N ASN A 91 4.80 33.68 3.02
CA ASN A 91 3.99 34.64 3.77
C ASN A 91 2.81 35.24 2.97
N HIS A 92 2.34 34.58 1.90
CA HIS A 92 1.22 35.07 1.09
C HIS A 92 0.13 34.01 0.88
N SER A 93 -1.12 34.48 0.85
CA SER A 93 -2.38 33.73 0.96
C SER A 93 -2.59 32.54 0.02
N THR A 94 -1.73 32.34 -0.99
CA THR A 94 -1.72 31.20 -1.92
C THR A 94 -0.86 30.02 -1.43
N GLY A 95 0.19 30.27 -0.66
CA GLY A 95 1.17 29.25 -0.26
C GLY A 95 0.71 28.26 0.81
N GLY A 96 -0.23 28.68 1.66
CA GLY A 96 -0.81 27.80 2.68
C GLY A 96 -1.47 26.56 2.08
N SER A 97 -2.11 26.68 0.92
CA SER A 97 -2.77 25.55 0.24
C SER A 97 -1.78 24.52 -0.30
N HIS A 98 -0.63 24.97 -0.80
CA HIS A 98 0.43 24.10 -1.30
C HIS A 98 1.09 23.34 -0.15
N ILE A 99 1.45 24.03 0.93
CA ILE A 99 2.02 23.42 2.15
C ILE A 99 1.10 22.31 2.68
N ILE A 100 -0.19 22.59 2.84
CA ILE A 100 -1.17 21.60 3.32
C ILE A 100 -1.25 20.39 2.37
N SER A 101 -1.17 20.61 1.06
CA SER A 101 -1.20 19.53 0.06
C SER A 101 0.01 18.59 0.18
N VAL A 102 1.21 19.14 0.37
CA VAL A 102 2.44 18.33 0.58
C VAL A 102 2.35 17.56 1.90
N TRP A 103 1.94 18.21 2.99
CA TRP A 103 1.76 17.54 4.29
C TRP A 103 0.69 16.45 4.26
N ARG A 104 -0.35 16.60 3.44
CA ARG A 104 -1.32 15.51 3.19
C ARG A 104 -0.66 14.31 2.50
N SER A 105 0.24 14.52 1.53
CA SER A 105 1.00 13.42 0.93
C SER A 105 1.91 12.73 1.96
N VAL A 106 2.58 13.49 2.83
CA VAL A 106 3.36 12.93 3.95
C VAL A 106 2.48 12.07 4.87
N PHE A 107 1.31 12.58 5.23
CA PHE A 107 0.35 11.86 6.07
C PHE A 107 -0.13 10.54 5.44
N LEU A 108 -0.48 10.55 4.16
CA LEU A 108 -0.90 9.35 3.44
C LEU A 108 0.25 8.33 3.31
N LEU A 109 1.48 8.81 3.09
CA LEU A 109 2.68 7.96 3.06
C LEU A 109 2.97 7.32 4.42
N LEU A 110 2.74 8.02 5.53
CA LEU A 110 2.81 7.45 6.89
C LEU A 110 1.81 6.30 7.07
N LEU A 111 0.54 6.51 6.67
CA LEU A 111 -0.48 5.46 6.77
C LEU A 111 -0.12 4.24 5.89
N MET A 112 0.41 4.49 4.70
CA MET A 112 0.90 3.43 3.81
C MET A 112 2.09 2.68 4.42
N GLU A 113 3.06 3.37 5.02
CA GLU A 113 4.19 2.76 5.73
C GLU A 113 3.70 1.84 6.86
N VAL A 114 2.77 2.31 7.70
CA VAL A 114 2.15 1.51 8.77
C VAL A 114 1.43 0.28 8.22
N GLN A 115 0.73 0.41 7.09
CA GLN A 115 0.06 -0.71 6.43
C GLN A 115 1.07 -1.75 5.92
N VAL A 116 2.13 -1.33 5.22
CA VAL A 116 3.13 -2.22 4.64
C VAL A 116 3.97 -2.90 5.74
N LEU A 117 4.37 -2.18 6.79
CA LEU A 117 5.06 -2.75 7.94
C LEU A 117 4.25 -3.86 8.60
N ARG A 118 2.96 -3.63 8.82
CA ARG A 118 2.07 -4.69 9.35
C ARG A 118 2.02 -5.87 8.39
N ARG A 119 1.88 -5.64 7.09
CA ARG A 119 1.83 -6.73 6.10
C ARG A 119 3.10 -7.59 6.11
N LEU A 120 4.26 -6.97 6.26
CA LEU A 120 5.52 -7.71 6.46
C LEU A 120 5.47 -8.52 7.75
N PHE A 121 5.06 -7.90 8.87
CA PHE A 121 4.95 -8.59 10.15
C PHE A 121 4.01 -9.81 10.08
N GLU A 122 2.82 -9.65 9.48
CA GLU A 122 1.86 -10.75 9.30
C GLU A 122 2.43 -11.87 8.42
N THR A 123 3.18 -11.50 7.38
CA THR A 123 3.86 -12.45 6.46
C THR A 123 4.91 -13.29 7.20
N LEU A 124 5.67 -12.67 8.09
CA LEU A 124 6.75 -13.34 8.83
C LEU A 124 6.23 -14.17 10.01
N TYR A 125 5.26 -13.64 10.78
CA TYR A 125 4.91 -14.19 12.09
C TYR A 125 3.51 -14.80 12.17
N VAL A 126 2.57 -14.39 11.32
CA VAL A 126 1.16 -14.83 11.41
C VAL A 126 0.85 -15.93 10.42
N PHE A 127 1.27 -15.78 9.15
CA PHE A 127 0.81 -16.66 8.09
C PHE A 127 1.53 -18.01 8.00
N ASN A 128 2.70 -18.17 8.61
CA ASN A 128 3.49 -19.42 8.65
C ASN A 128 3.33 -20.25 7.36
N TYR A 129 3.88 -19.74 6.26
CA TYR A 129 3.70 -20.38 4.95
C TYR A 129 4.37 -21.75 4.94
N SER A 130 3.56 -22.80 4.68
CA SER A 130 4.07 -24.15 4.41
C SER A 130 5.05 -24.12 3.22
N SER A 131 6.12 -24.91 3.30
CA SER A 131 7.17 -24.98 2.26
C SER A 131 6.64 -25.43 0.89
N SER A 132 5.49 -26.08 0.84
CA SER A 132 4.81 -26.50 -0.41
C SER A 132 3.84 -25.45 -0.97
N ALA A 133 3.61 -24.34 -0.26
CA ALA A 133 2.68 -23.30 -0.70
C ALA A 133 3.31 -22.46 -1.83
N ARG A 134 2.63 -22.44 -2.98
CA ARG A 134 3.10 -21.78 -4.20
C ARG A 134 2.08 -20.78 -4.72
N MET A 135 2.59 -19.72 -5.36
CA MET A 135 1.80 -18.70 -6.05
C MET A 135 2.32 -18.48 -7.47
N HIS A 136 1.43 -18.10 -8.39
CA HIS A 136 1.79 -17.77 -9.76
C HIS A 136 2.71 -16.55 -9.86
N ILE A 137 3.73 -16.61 -10.73
CA ILE A 137 4.74 -15.55 -10.91
C ILE A 137 4.12 -14.21 -11.30
N LEU A 138 3.07 -14.21 -12.15
CA LEU A 138 2.41 -12.96 -12.56
C LEU A 138 1.83 -12.23 -11.36
N GLY A 139 1.18 -12.94 -10.44
CA GLY A 139 0.66 -12.30 -9.24
C GLY A 139 1.77 -11.74 -8.34
N TYR A 140 2.96 -12.38 -8.33
CA TYR A 140 4.11 -11.88 -7.57
C TYR A 140 4.64 -10.57 -8.19
N LEU A 141 4.76 -10.53 -9.52
CA LEU A 141 5.12 -9.32 -10.25
C LEU A 141 4.07 -8.21 -10.08
N THR A 142 2.78 -8.55 -10.15
CA THR A 142 1.69 -7.61 -9.90
C THR A 142 1.79 -7.00 -8.50
N SER A 143 2.13 -7.78 -7.48
CA SER A 143 2.38 -7.25 -6.13
C SER A 143 3.53 -6.25 -6.13
N TYR A 144 4.65 -6.55 -6.80
CA TYR A 144 5.79 -5.64 -6.88
C TYR A 144 5.45 -4.32 -7.57
N ILE A 145 4.73 -4.38 -8.69
CA ILE A 145 4.25 -3.21 -9.42
C ILE A 145 3.29 -2.40 -8.53
N PHE A 146 2.32 -3.06 -7.89
CA PHE A 146 1.35 -2.41 -7.02
C PHE A 146 2.02 -1.64 -5.88
N TYR A 147 2.93 -2.27 -5.14
CA TYR A 147 3.63 -1.62 -4.02
C TYR A 147 4.65 -0.56 -4.44
N THR A 148 4.99 -0.49 -5.73
CA THR A 148 5.79 0.62 -6.29
C THR A 148 4.89 1.80 -6.68
N VAL A 149 3.81 1.51 -7.39
CA VAL A 149 2.91 2.50 -8.00
C VAL A 149 1.96 3.13 -6.96
N ALA A 150 1.49 2.37 -5.98
CA ALA A 150 0.54 2.86 -4.97
C ALA A 150 1.13 3.97 -4.09
N PRO A 151 2.29 3.82 -3.43
CA PRO A 151 2.91 4.90 -2.67
C PRO A 151 3.24 6.12 -3.53
N LEU A 152 3.74 5.90 -4.76
CA LEU A 152 4.03 6.98 -5.70
C LEU A 152 2.76 7.78 -6.05
N SER A 153 1.60 7.11 -6.13
CA SER A 153 0.32 7.77 -6.39
C SER A 153 -0.09 8.71 -5.26
N LEU A 154 0.32 8.46 -4.02
CA LEU A 154 0.00 9.30 -2.84
C LEU A 154 0.76 10.63 -2.84
N CYS A 155 1.94 10.68 -3.49
CA CYS A 155 2.78 11.87 -3.57
C CYS A 155 2.98 12.42 -4.99
N CYS A 156 2.32 11.83 -6.01
CA CYS A 156 2.59 12.10 -7.42
C CYS A 156 2.45 13.58 -7.84
N ASN A 157 1.57 14.34 -7.20
CA ASN A 157 1.38 15.77 -7.50
C ASN A 157 2.63 16.61 -7.21
N HIS A 158 3.44 16.20 -6.21
CA HIS A 158 4.64 16.93 -5.79
C HIS A 158 5.93 16.13 -6.07
N ALA A 159 5.82 14.93 -6.66
CA ALA A 159 6.93 14.00 -6.81
C ALA A 159 8.10 14.58 -7.64
N LEU A 160 7.80 15.39 -8.67
CA LEU A 160 8.84 16.02 -9.49
C LEU A 160 9.62 17.08 -8.69
N GLU A 161 8.92 17.89 -7.88
CA GLU A 161 9.53 18.92 -7.04
C GLU A 161 10.40 18.27 -5.96
N VAL A 162 9.86 17.26 -5.26
CA VAL A 162 10.58 16.46 -4.28
C VAL A 162 11.81 15.79 -4.89
N TYR A 163 11.70 15.26 -6.11
CA TYR A 163 12.83 14.67 -6.83
C TYR A 163 13.93 15.69 -7.14
N LYS A 164 13.57 16.87 -7.67
CA LYS A 164 14.54 17.95 -7.94
C LYS A 164 15.20 18.46 -6.66
N PHE A 165 14.41 18.66 -5.61
CA PHE A 165 14.90 19.04 -4.29
C PHE A 165 15.90 18.01 -3.75
N SER A 166 15.57 16.72 -3.86
CA SER A 166 16.45 15.64 -3.41
C SER A 166 17.75 15.56 -4.21
N LEU A 167 17.70 15.74 -5.53
CA LEU A 167 18.91 15.77 -6.37
C LEU A 167 19.84 16.94 -5.99
N ASN A 168 19.27 18.13 -5.79
CA ASN A 168 20.04 19.30 -5.37
C ASN A 168 20.64 19.10 -3.99
N GLY A 169 19.87 18.56 -3.03
CA GLY A 169 20.38 18.25 -1.69
C GLY A 169 21.52 17.23 -1.69
N VAL A 170 21.45 16.20 -2.55
CA VAL A 170 22.54 15.23 -2.71
C VAL A 170 23.77 15.89 -3.34
N ALA A 171 23.60 16.75 -4.35
CA ALA A 171 24.70 17.48 -4.95
C ALA A 171 25.37 18.40 -3.92
N ASP A 172 24.60 19.19 -3.17
CA ASP A 172 25.12 20.08 -2.13
C ASP A 172 25.84 19.30 -1.02
N PHE A 173 25.34 18.14 -0.63
CA PHE A 173 26.04 17.27 0.32
C PHE A 173 27.39 16.79 -0.22
N LEU A 174 27.44 16.33 -1.47
CA LEU A 174 28.66 15.84 -2.12
C LEU A 174 29.71 16.95 -2.33
N PHE A 175 29.27 18.17 -2.67
CA PHE A 175 30.18 19.27 -2.98
C PHE A 175 30.54 20.15 -1.78
N LYS A 176 29.64 20.32 -0.80
CA LYS A 176 29.77 21.31 0.28
C LYS A 176 30.05 20.70 1.64
N GLY A 177 29.84 19.39 1.83
CA GLY A 177 30.26 18.61 3.01
C GLY A 177 29.71 19.10 4.37
N ASN A 178 28.74 20.01 4.40
CA ASN A 178 28.39 20.73 5.63
C ASN A 178 27.22 20.07 6.38
N THR A 179 27.41 19.86 7.68
CA THR A 179 26.52 19.15 8.62
C THR A 179 25.42 20.02 9.23
N SER A 180 24.98 21.08 8.54
CA SER A 180 24.04 22.07 9.08
C SER A 180 22.56 21.74 8.79
N MET A 181 22.19 20.47 8.64
CA MET A 181 20.83 20.08 8.21
C MET A 181 19.96 19.51 9.35
N LEU A 182 20.44 19.47 10.60
CA LEU A 182 19.77 18.71 11.65
C LEU A 182 19.74 19.37 13.03
N GLU A 183 19.60 20.70 13.09
CA GLU A 183 19.19 21.37 14.32
C GLU A 183 17.84 22.05 14.06
N TYR A 184 16.79 21.23 14.08
CA TYR A 184 15.41 21.67 13.88
C TYR A 184 14.59 21.23 15.08
N ASP A 185 13.80 22.15 15.63
CA ASP A 185 13.01 21.90 16.84
C ASP A 185 11.92 20.85 16.55
N ARG A 186 11.87 19.76 17.33
CA ARG A 186 10.98 18.60 17.07
C ARG A 186 9.50 18.97 17.09
N LEU A 187 9.14 20.05 17.79
CA LEU A 187 7.75 20.47 17.94
C LEU A 187 7.23 21.21 16.70
N GLU A 188 8.07 22.04 16.05
CA GLU A 188 7.72 22.70 14.79
C GLU A 188 7.58 21.70 13.64
N PHE A 189 8.39 20.63 13.68
CA PHE A 189 8.43 19.53 12.71
C PHE A 189 7.11 18.73 12.59
N MET A 190 6.31 18.64 13.65
CA MET A 190 5.02 17.94 13.66
C MET A 190 3.81 18.87 13.54
N SER A 191 4.02 20.17 13.77
CA SER A 191 2.95 21.17 13.84
C SER A 191 2.03 21.20 12.60
N PRO A 192 2.50 20.95 11.35
CA PRO A 192 1.63 21.03 10.19
C PRO A 192 0.73 19.79 10.01
N LEU A 193 1.13 18.62 10.54
CA LEU A 193 0.27 17.43 10.54
C LEU A 193 -0.97 17.64 11.41
N LEU A 194 -0.84 18.36 12.52
CA LEU A 194 -1.97 18.72 13.38
C LEU A 194 -2.91 19.75 12.73
N LYS A 195 -2.42 20.50 11.74
CA LYS A 195 -3.21 21.46 10.95
C LYS A 195 -3.97 20.80 9.80
N LEU A 196 -3.84 19.49 9.59
CA LEU A 196 -4.68 18.77 8.64
C LEU A 196 -6.15 18.90 9.05
N GLY A 197 -7.03 19.02 8.07
CA GLY A 197 -8.46 19.18 8.29
C GLY A 197 -9.09 17.96 8.97
N TRP A 198 -10.27 18.18 9.54
CA TRP A 198 -11.07 17.12 10.17
C TRP A 198 -11.28 15.91 9.24
N LEU A 199 -11.40 16.16 7.93
CA LEU A 199 -11.63 15.13 6.93
C LEU A 199 -10.47 14.11 6.91
N GLN A 200 -9.20 14.56 6.94
CA GLN A 200 -8.05 13.65 6.99
C GLN A 200 -8.02 12.82 8.28
N TRP A 201 -8.35 13.42 9.42
CA TRP A 201 -8.42 12.71 10.70
C TRP A 201 -9.56 11.69 10.75
N THR A 202 -10.72 12.00 10.15
CA THR A 202 -11.79 11.00 9.99
C THR A 202 -11.37 9.86 9.08
N GLY A 203 -10.66 10.16 7.98
CA GLY A 203 -10.06 9.15 7.11
C GLY A 203 -9.10 8.25 7.87
N ALA A 204 -8.25 8.83 8.71
CA ALA A 204 -7.31 8.07 9.56
C ALA A 204 -8.02 7.19 10.59
N ALA A 205 -9.08 7.70 11.24
CA ALA A 205 -9.87 6.91 12.16
C ALA A 205 -10.51 5.69 11.47
N ILE A 206 -11.06 5.89 10.26
CA ILE A 206 -11.61 4.81 9.44
C ILE A 206 -10.51 3.84 8.98
N PHE A 207 -9.35 4.35 8.60
CA PHE A 207 -8.16 3.55 8.28
C PHE A 207 -7.80 2.63 9.45
N PHE A 208 -7.62 3.18 10.65
CA PHE A 208 -7.23 2.41 11.82
C PHE A 208 -8.32 1.43 12.26
N TRP A 209 -9.59 1.81 12.13
CA TRP A 209 -10.72 0.91 12.35
C TRP A 209 -10.61 -0.34 11.46
N GLY A 210 -10.57 -0.15 10.14
CA GLY A 210 -10.40 -1.27 9.20
C GLY A 210 -9.10 -2.06 9.45
N TRP A 211 -8.00 -1.36 9.76
CA TRP A 211 -6.70 -1.97 10.02
C TRP A 211 -6.74 -2.93 11.22
N ILE A 212 -7.43 -2.56 12.31
CA ILE A 212 -7.61 -3.40 13.51
C ILE A 212 -8.42 -4.65 13.17
N TYR A 213 -9.57 -4.50 12.52
CA TYR A 213 -10.42 -5.64 12.15
C TYR A 213 -9.70 -6.59 11.20
N GLN A 214 -8.96 -6.03 10.24
CA GLN A 214 -8.18 -6.83 9.31
C GLN A 214 -7.10 -7.65 10.03
N ARG A 215 -6.42 -7.03 11.01
CA ARG A 215 -5.41 -7.71 11.83
C ARG A 215 -6.02 -8.86 12.65
N ASN A 216 -7.21 -8.65 13.22
CA ASN A 216 -7.91 -9.69 13.97
C ASN A 216 -8.28 -10.86 13.07
N CYS A 217 -8.82 -10.58 11.88
CA CYS A 217 -9.15 -11.61 10.90
C CYS A 217 -7.92 -12.44 10.50
N HIS A 218 -6.77 -11.79 10.27
CA HIS A 218 -5.52 -12.48 9.94
C HIS A 218 -4.99 -13.34 11.09
N LYS A 219 -5.14 -12.90 12.35
CA LYS A 219 -4.81 -13.73 13.51
C LYS A 219 -5.67 -15.00 13.58
N ILE A 220 -6.99 -14.88 13.36
CA ILE A 220 -7.92 -16.03 13.32
C ILE A 220 -7.50 -17.01 12.22
N LEU A 221 -7.24 -16.52 11.00
CA LEU A 221 -6.77 -17.35 9.90
C LEU A 221 -5.42 -18.01 10.18
N GLY A 222 -4.50 -17.28 10.82
CA GLY A 222 -3.19 -17.80 11.25
C GLY A 222 -3.32 -18.93 12.27
N SER A 223 -4.19 -18.79 13.28
CA SER A 223 -4.40 -19.84 14.29
C SER A 223 -5.00 -21.12 13.72
N LEU A 224 -5.91 -21.01 12.74
CA LEU A 224 -6.48 -22.19 12.07
C LEU A 224 -5.43 -22.99 11.30
N ARG A 225 -4.42 -22.30 10.75
CA ARG A 225 -3.34 -22.97 10.01
C ARG A 225 -2.43 -23.78 10.91
N LYS A 226 -2.13 -23.28 12.12
CA LYS A 226 -1.35 -24.02 13.13
C LYS A 226 -2.04 -25.32 13.54
N ASN A 227 -3.36 -25.28 13.68
CA ASN A 227 -4.17 -26.45 14.02
C ASN A 227 -4.36 -27.41 12.82
N ARG A 228 -4.25 -26.92 11.58
CA ARG A 228 -4.34 -27.76 10.37
C ARG A 228 -3.13 -28.67 10.18
N GLU A 229 -1.95 -28.31 10.69
CA GLU A 229 -0.80 -29.23 10.71
C GLU A 229 -1.06 -30.46 11.60
N GLN A 230 -2.07 -30.39 12.48
CA GLN A 230 -2.51 -31.50 13.33
C GLN A 230 -3.70 -32.27 12.74
N ASN A 231 -4.55 -31.63 11.94
CA ASN A 231 -5.73 -32.24 11.31
C ASN A 231 -5.83 -31.77 9.85
N ASP A 232 -5.72 -32.69 8.89
CA ASP A 232 -5.73 -32.41 7.43
C ASP A 232 -7.03 -31.76 6.90
N ALA A 233 -8.04 -31.58 7.75
CA ALA A 233 -9.30 -30.96 7.42
C ALA A 233 -9.21 -29.42 7.34
N TYR A 234 -9.89 -28.84 6.35
CA TYR A 234 -10.03 -27.38 6.23
C TYR A 234 -11.04 -26.89 7.28
N MET A 235 -10.59 -26.06 8.21
CA MET A 235 -11.45 -25.51 9.27
C MET A 235 -12.08 -24.18 8.86
N ILE A 236 -13.35 -23.99 9.21
CA ILE A 236 -14.10 -22.76 8.96
C ILE A 236 -13.74 -21.73 10.04
N PRO A 237 -13.39 -20.49 9.68
CA PRO A 237 -13.14 -19.43 10.66
C PRO A 237 -14.43 -18.95 11.32
N TYR A 238 -14.38 -18.75 12.64
CA TYR A 238 -15.46 -18.18 13.44
C TYR A 238 -14.92 -17.01 14.28
N GLY A 239 -15.82 -16.09 14.63
CA GLY A 239 -15.53 -14.91 15.44
C GLY A 239 -15.21 -13.65 14.63
N ASP A 240 -15.48 -12.49 15.23
CA ASP A 240 -15.36 -11.17 14.60
C ASP A 240 -16.24 -11.09 13.32
N TRP A 241 -15.84 -10.30 12.33
CA TRP A 241 -16.59 -10.13 11.07
C TRP A 241 -16.74 -11.41 10.23
N PHE A 242 -16.12 -12.54 10.59
CA PHE A 242 -16.40 -13.83 9.94
C PHE A 242 -17.83 -14.33 10.16
N GLU A 243 -18.52 -13.83 11.19
CA GLU A 243 -19.94 -14.15 11.44
C GLU A 243 -20.89 -13.45 10.46
N ILE A 244 -20.41 -12.38 9.80
CA ILE A 244 -21.22 -11.52 8.94
C ILE A 244 -20.88 -11.75 7.46
N VAL A 245 -19.60 -11.90 7.13
CA VAL A 245 -19.12 -12.06 5.76
C VAL A 245 -18.08 -13.16 5.64
N SER A 246 -18.02 -13.83 4.48
CA SER A 246 -17.10 -14.96 4.26
C SER A 246 -15.62 -14.54 4.15
N SER A 247 -15.33 -13.29 3.80
CA SER A 247 -13.95 -12.78 3.63
C SER A 247 -13.79 -11.38 4.24
N PRO A 248 -13.92 -11.26 5.57
CA PRO A 248 -13.91 -9.98 6.27
C PRO A 248 -12.57 -9.26 6.18
N HIS A 249 -11.47 -9.99 6.03
CA HIS A 249 -10.14 -9.41 5.86
C HIS A 249 -10.01 -8.58 4.56
N TYR A 250 -10.73 -8.94 3.48
CA TYR A 250 -10.77 -8.13 2.26
C TYR A 250 -11.69 -6.93 2.42
N LEU A 251 -12.85 -7.11 3.07
CA LEU A 251 -13.75 -6.00 3.39
C LEU A 251 -13.04 -4.93 4.24
N ALA A 252 -12.35 -5.35 5.29
CA ALA A 252 -11.59 -4.48 6.16
C ALA A 252 -10.43 -3.78 5.42
N GLU A 253 -9.82 -4.43 4.42
CA GLU A 253 -8.81 -3.79 3.55
C GLU A 253 -9.41 -2.68 2.70
N ILE A 254 -10.59 -2.90 2.12
CA ILE A 254 -11.30 -1.90 1.32
C ILE A 254 -11.64 -0.68 2.20
N VAL A 255 -12.16 -0.91 3.41
CA VAL A 255 -12.43 0.15 4.39
C VAL A 255 -11.16 0.92 4.74
N SER A 256 -10.04 0.20 4.92
CA SER A 256 -8.76 0.81 5.27
C SER A 256 -8.18 1.65 4.14
N LEU A 257 -8.29 1.23 2.88
CA LEU A 257 -7.59 1.86 1.76
C LEU A 257 -8.42 2.90 1.00
N PHE A 258 -9.74 2.71 0.88
CA PHE A 258 -10.54 3.46 -0.10
C PHE A 258 -11.19 4.73 0.45
N LEU A 259 -11.59 4.74 1.73
CA LEU A 259 -12.21 5.91 2.35
C LEU A 259 -11.26 7.07 2.70
N PRO A 260 -10.00 6.83 3.14
CA PRO A 260 -9.11 7.93 3.54
C PRO A 260 -8.55 8.74 2.35
N LEU A 261 -8.62 8.22 1.12
CA LEU A 261 -8.03 8.86 -0.07
C LEU A 261 -8.89 9.98 -0.65
N HIS A 262 -10.20 9.97 -0.37
CA HIS A 262 -11.14 11.02 -0.76
C HIS A 262 -11.34 12.08 0.34
N ALA A 263 -10.62 11.92 1.45
CA ALA A 263 -10.72 12.72 2.66
C ALA A 263 -9.51 13.66 2.84
#